data_AF-A0A8H7XL25-F1
#
_entry.id   AF-A0A8H7XL25-F1
#
_cell.length_a   1.000
_cell.length_b   1.000
_cell.length_c   1.000
_cell.angle_alpha   90.00
_cell.angle_beta   90.00
_cell.angle_gamma   90.00
#
_symmetry.space_group_name_H-M   'P 1'
#
loop_
_entity.id
_entity.type
_entity.pdbx_description
1 polymer ?
#
loop_
_entity_poly.entity_id
_entity_poly.type
_entity_poly.pdbx_seq_one_letter_code
_entity_poly.pdbx_strand_id
1 'polypeptide(L)'
;MVNRLIVEGAVPKVSGQAPERLEISVFLKDIRQFSLYIQALVALYSQDRNDPASFWQIAGIHGQPYVDYDGTPCDGNEYCVHSTDLFSPWHRPYVVLFEQEIQKLAREIASTYKYDCDSWMESAAALRQPYWGWDKMESVVPPDEIIVETNVQIMKPDCKSLVFVPNPFLTYYYPEGGNSSFVEHFKFRPNTSRYPNTNWISQTTMLKAALRAEAPAIVENTQRLFSLKTWHDFTLGSNGTTGLEGIHNTIHSTTGGAKGNMAYIEVAGKFKVERKTQTDYWQSPGIVDTADTFNYQYAGRAPKASSSEDVAEPAEVALEEYSHAPTSGTILEWSIRVQCKPFALGGSFSVYIFLAPTVPPTDSAQWLFDPTFAGTVDVFANTNPEQCANCTSHANELIKGFVHINRIFKSRSGAHSIDPDAVLPYLRSNLSWGVVKASGEVVEIEKLPSLEVTAMYTPLKPEITRGRTGGHL
;
A
#
# COMPACT_ATOMS: atom_id res chain seq x y z
N MET A 1 -8.27 -37.65 1.93
CA MET A 1 -7.65 -36.42 1.37
C MET A 1 -8.17 -35.26 2.20
N VAL A 2 -7.32 -34.32 2.60
CA VAL A 2 -7.77 -33.05 3.20
C VAL A 2 -8.19 -32.15 2.04
N ASN A 3 -9.40 -31.62 2.07
CA ASN A 3 -9.93 -30.77 1.00
C ASN A 3 -9.51 -29.31 1.25
N ARG A 4 -8.33 -28.95 0.74
CA ARG A 4 -7.74 -27.62 0.88
C ARG A 4 -8.49 -26.53 0.10
N LEU A 5 -8.35 -25.28 0.53
CA LEU A 5 -8.94 -24.12 -0.13
C LEU A 5 -8.08 -23.73 -1.36
N ILE A 6 -8.58 -24.10 -2.55
CA ILE A 6 -7.97 -23.75 -3.83
C ILE A 6 -8.14 -22.23 -4.08
N VAL A 7 -7.10 -21.61 -4.62
CA VAL A 7 -7.12 -20.19 -5.00
C VAL A 7 -6.99 -20.08 -6.51
N GLU A 8 -8.14 -19.91 -7.15
CA GLU A 8 -8.32 -19.78 -8.60
C GLU A 8 -8.85 -18.38 -8.99
N GLY A 9 -9.27 -17.59 -8.00
CA GLY A 9 -9.84 -16.26 -8.19
C GLY A 9 -11.36 -16.28 -8.35
N ALA A 10 -11.97 -15.09 -8.36
CA ALA A 10 -13.41 -14.97 -8.48
C ALA A 10 -13.92 -15.49 -9.84
N VAL A 11 -14.96 -16.33 -9.85
CA VAL A 11 -15.52 -16.96 -11.07
C VAL A 11 -17.04 -16.70 -11.17
N PRO A 12 -17.61 -16.51 -12.39
CA PRO A 12 -17.05 -16.79 -13.72
C PRO A 12 -16.33 -15.59 -14.38
N LYS A 13 -15.86 -15.80 -15.63
CA LYS A 13 -15.66 -14.74 -16.63
C LYS A 13 -17.02 -14.19 -17.06
N VAL A 14 -17.12 -12.89 -17.32
CA VAL A 14 -18.36 -12.23 -17.80
C VAL A 14 -18.19 -11.93 -19.29
N SER A 15 -19.16 -12.33 -20.13
CA SER A 15 -19.08 -12.22 -21.60
C SER A 15 -17.79 -12.79 -22.20
N GLY A 16 -17.22 -13.83 -21.57
CA GLY A 16 -15.95 -14.45 -21.96
C GLY A 16 -14.67 -13.71 -21.52
N GLN A 17 -14.80 -12.56 -20.85
CA GLN A 17 -13.68 -11.74 -20.38
C GLN A 17 -13.53 -11.74 -18.86
N ALA A 18 -12.34 -11.41 -18.38
CA ALA A 18 -12.10 -11.13 -16.98
C ALA A 18 -12.72 -9.77 -16.61
N PRO A 19 -13.55 -9.66 -15.56
CA PRO A 19 -14.03 -8.37 -15.07
C PRO A 19 -12.89 -7.49 -14.53
N GLU A 20 -13.13 -6.19 -14.50
CA GLU A 20 -12.17 -5.20 -14.00
C GLU A 20 -12.25 -5.05 -12.47
N ARG A 21 -11.09 -4.98 -11.81
CA ARG A 21 -10.97 -4.34 -10.49
C ARG A 21 -11.13 -2.84 -10.70
N LEU A 22 -12.22 -2.28 -10.19
CA LEU A 22 -12.55 -0.86 -10.32
C LEU A 22 -11.81 -0.01 -9.27
N GLU A 23 -11.50 1.24 -9.63
CA GLU A 23 -11.04 2.25 -8.66
C GLU A 23 -12.17 2.54 -7.67
N ILE A 24 -11.87 2.72 -6.38
CA ILE A 24 -12.88 2.74 -5.31
C ILE A 24 -13.93 3.86 -5.48
N SER A 25 -13.54 5.04 -5.98
CA SER A 25 -14.50 6.12 -6.27
C SER A 25 -15.38 5.84 -7.50
N VAL A 26 -14.98 4.93 -8.38
CA VAL A 26 -15.81 4.41 -9.49
C VAL A 26 -16.72 3.30 -8.97
N PHE A 27 -16.18 2.38 -8.18
CA PHE A 27 -16.90 1.25 -7.59
C PHE A 27 -18.12 1.69 -6.76
N LEU A 28 -17.98 2.72 -5.93
CA LEU A 28 -19.07 3.28 -5.10
C LEU A 28 -20.28 3.77 -5.91
N LYS A 29 -20.13 4.00 -7.22
CA LYS A 29 -21.23 4.46 -8.10
C LYS A 29 -22.10 3.30 -8.61
N ASP A 30 -21.60 2.06 -8.59
CA ASP A 30 -22.42 0.86 -8.84
C ASP A 30 -23.08 0.41 -7.53
N ILE A 31 -24.31 0.88 -7.32
CA ILE A 31 -25.08 0.54 -6.12
C ILE A 31 -25.35 -0.97 -5.98
N ARG A 32 -25.36 -1.77 -7.07
CA ARG A 32 -25.55 -3.22 -6.96
C ARG A 32 -24.27 -3.88 -6.46
N GLN A 33 -23.13 -3.62 -7.10
CA GLN A 33 -21.84 -4.14 -6.62
C GLN A 33 -21.49 -3.67 -5.21
N PHE A 34 -21.73 -2.40 -4.88
CA PHE A 34 -21.52 -1.86 -3.53
C PHE A 34 -22.43 -2.55 -2.49
N SER A 35 -23.73 -2.68 -2.78
CA SER A 35 -24.66 -3.37 -1.86
C SER A 35 -24.29 -4.82 -1.62
N LEU A 36 -23.85 -5.53 -2.67
CA LEU A 36 -23.39 -6.92 -2.58
C LEU A 36 -22.10 -7.03 -1.77
N TYR A 37 -21.10 -6.19 -2.06
CA TYR A 37 -19.81 -6.20 -1.37
C TYR A 37 -19.94 -5.87 0.12
N ILE A 38 -20.76 -4.88 0.50
CA ILE A 38 -21.03 -4.55 1.91
C ILE A 38 -21.63 -5.75 2.65
N GLN A 39 -22.62 -6.43 2.07
CA GLN A 39 -23.24 -7.60 2.68
C GLN A 39 -22.31 -8.82 2.72
N ALA A 40 -21.52 -9.03 1.65
CA ALA A 40 -20.51 -10.10 1.59
C ALA A 40 -19.39 -9.90 2.61
N LEU A 41 -18.94 -8.66 2.84
CA LEU A 41 -17.93 -8.35 3.84
C LEU A 41 -18.45 -8.58 5.26
N VAL A 42 -19.71 -8.21 5.55
CA VAL A 42 -20.38 -8.56 6.82
C VAL A 42 -20.50 -10.08 6.98
N ALA A 43 -20.81 -10.83 5.92
CA ALA A 43 -20.84 -12.30 5.97
C ALA A 43 -19.45 -12.91 6.22
N LEU A 44 -18.41 -12.45 5.51
CA LEU A 44 -17.01 -12.90 5.67
C LEU A 44 -16.46 -12.63 7.08
N TYR A 45 -16.86 -11.49 7.66
CA TYR A 45 -16.55 -11.13 9.06
C TYR A 45 -17.26 -12.01 10.09
N SER A 46 -18.41 -12.61 9.72
CA SER A 46 -19.28 -13.38 10.61
C SER A 46 -19.09 -14.91 10.53
N GLN A 47 -18.20 -15.39 9.65
CA GLN A 47 -17.85 -16.81 9.56
C GLN A 47 -17.13 -17.32 10.82
N ASP A 48 -17.20 -18.64 11.05
CA ASP A 48 -16.45 -19.28 12.12
C ASP A 48 -14.95 -19.02 11.95
N ARG A 49 -14.28 -18.55 13.01
CA ARG A 49 -12.84 -18.27 13.02
C ARG A 49 -11.95 -19.48 12.73
N ASN A 50 -12.51 -20.69 12.73
CA ASN A 50 -11.82 -21.93 12.39
C ASN A 50 -11.97 -22.32 10.91
N ASP A 51 -12.85 -21.66 10.14
CA ASP A 51 -13.01 -21.84 8.70
C ASP A 51 -11.84 -21.16 7.94
N PRO A 52 -11.04 -21.87 7.13
CA PRO A 52 -9.97 -21.29 6.31
C PRO A 52 -10.40 -20.20 5.33
N ALA A 53 -11.71 -20.08 5.02
CA ALA A 53 -12.28 -18.98 4.23
C ALA A 53 -12.71 -17.76 5.06
N SER A 54 -12.76 -17.86 6.40
CA SER A 54 -13.16 -16.75 7.27
C SER A 54 -12.18 -15.57 7.21
N PHE A 55 -12.69 -14.34 7.38
CA PHE A 55 -11.82 -13.16 7.47
C PHE A 55 -10.79 -13.25 8.60
N TRP A 56 -11.09 -13.96 9.69
CA TRP A 56 -10.12 -14.20 10.76
C TRP A 56 -8.94 -15.04 10.27
N GLN A 57 -9.21 -16.19 9.65
CA GLN A 57 -8.16 -17.03 9.09
C GLN A 57 -7.41 -16.30 7.98
N ILE A 58 -8.12 -15.81 6.97
CA ILE A 58 -7.55 -15.05 5.84
C ILE A 58 -6.65 -13.90 6.32
N ALA A 59 -6.97 -13.23 7.42
CA ALA A 59 -6.12 -12.20 7.99
C ALA A 59 -4.89 -12.71 8.75
N GLY A 60 -4.98 -13.88 9.39
CA GLY A 60 -3.93 -14.44 10.23
C GLY A 60 -2.65 -14.83 9.47
N ILE A 61 -2.68 -14.97 8.15
CA ILE A 61 -1.50 -15.40 7.37
C ILE A 61 -0.44 -14.30 7.20
N HIS A 62 -0.82 -13.02 7.30
CA HIS A 62 0.18 -11.95 7.31
C HIS A 62 0.99 -11.89 8.61
N GLY A 63 0.49 -12.47 9.71
CA GLY A 63 1.08 -12.29 11.02
C GLY A 63 0.34 -13.02 12.13
N GLN A 64 -0.14 -12.28 13.12
CA GLN A 64 -0.79 -12.84 14.30
C GLN A 64 -2.21 -13.30 13.97
N PRO A 65 -2.64 -14.48 14.45
CA PRO A 65 -2.14 -15.17 15.65
C PRO A 65 -0.96 -16.15 15.48
N TYR A 66 -0.27 -16.21 14.33
CA TYR A 66 0.81 -17.16 14.04
C TYR A 66 0.36 -18.63 14.17
N VAL A 67 -0.60 -19.03 13.34
CA VAL A 67 -1.18 -20.39 13.34
C VAL A 67 -1.11 -21.05 11.96
N ASP A 68 -1.07 -22.38 11.97
CA ASP A 68 -1.11 -23.21 10.77
C ASP A 68 -2.38 -22.93 9.96
N TYR A 69 -2.23 -22.68 8.66
CA TYR A 69 -3.33 -22.35 7.77
C TYR A 69 -3.58 -23.47 6.76
N ASP A 70 -4.81 -23.99 6.73
CA ASP A 70 -5.26 -25.02 5.78
C ASP A 70 -4.34 -26.27 5.74
N GLY A 71 -3.80 -26.62 6.91
CA GLY A 71 -2.83 -27.70 7.08
C GLY A 71 -1.45 -27.41 6.48
N THR A 72 -1.10 -26.15 6.25
CA THR A 72 0.26 -25.68 5.98
C THR A 72 0.85 -25.14 7.29
N PRO A 73 2.03 -25.60 7.74
CA PRO A 73 2.66 -25.08 8.94
C PRO A 73 3.00 -23.59 8.85
N CYS A 74 2.82 -22.87 9.96
CA CYS A 74 3.34 -21.50 10.12
C CYS A 74 4.75 -21.46 10.73
N ASP A 75 5.21 -22.56 11.33
CA ASP A 75 6.46 -22.65 12.11
C ASP A 75 6.62 -21.50 13.14
N GLY A 76 5.51 -21.04 13.72
CA GLY A 76 5.45 -19.94 14.71
C GLY A 76 5.66 -18.53 14.14
N ASN A 77 5.59 -18.37 12.82
CA ASN A 77 5.96 -17.16 12.08
C ASN A 77 4.81 -16.60 11.23
N GLU A 78 4.95 -15.37 10.75
CA GLU A 78 4.22 -14.89 9.57
C GLU A 78 4.56 -15.68 8.30
N TYR A 79 3.59 -15.78 7.38
CA TYR A 79 3.87 -16.27 6.03
C TYR A 79 4.29 -15.14 5.07
N CYS A 80 4.03 -13.88 5.44
CA CYS A 80 4.35 -12.71 4.61
C CYS A 80 5.85 -12.58 4.35
N VAL A 81 6.17 -11.85 3.30
CA VAL A 81 7.54 -11.61 2.84
C VAL A 81 7.69 -10.14 2.54
N HIS A 82 8.60 -9.52 3.27
CA HIS A 82 8.94 -8.10 3.20
C HIS A 82 10.46 -7.97 3.00
N SER A 83 10.91 -6.81 2.51
CA SER A 83 12.29 -6.55 2.08
C SER A 83 12.79 -7.59 1.08
N THR A 84 11.96 -8.01 0.12
CA THR A 84 12.35 -8.95 -0.95
C THR A 84 11.63 -8.69 -2.27
N ASP A 85 12.25 -9.11 -3.37
CA ASP A 85 11.63 -9.24 -4.71
C ASP A 85 10.34 -10.09 -4.73
N LEU A 86 10.03 -10.80 -3.64
CA LEU A 86 8.85 -11.64 -3.48
C LEU A 86 7.65 -10.86 -2.90
N PHE A 87 7.85 -9.61 -2.44
CA PHE A 87 6.83 -8.77 -1.82
C PHE A 87 5.56 -8.64 -2.68
N SER A 88 5.63 -7.99 -3.85
CA SER A 88 4.48 -7.78 -4.74
C SER A 88 3.80 -9.09 -5.22
N PRO A 89 4.52 -10.14 -5.61
CA PRO A 89 3.92 -11.36 -6.17
C PRO A 89 3.55 -12.41 -5.12
N TRP A 90 3.96 -12.26 -3.86
CA TRP A 90 3.27 -12.89 -2.72
C TRP A 90 1.98 -12.12 -2.40
N HIS A 91 2.05 -10.78 -2.35
CA HIS A 91 0.87 -9.92 -2.13
C HIS A 91 -0.17 -9.96 -3.28
N ARG A 92 0.14 -10.58 -4.43
CA ARG A 92 -0.82 -10.80 -5.53
C ARG A 92 -1.87 -11.87 -5.22
N PRO A 93 -1.51 -13.15 -4.99
CA PRO A 93 -2.49 -14.13 -4.54
C PRO A 93 -3.09 -13.78 -3.16
N TYR A 94 -2.36 -13.02 -2.31
CA TYR A 94 -2.88 -12.36 -1.10
C TYR A 94 -4.26 -11.70 -1.37
N VAL A 95 -4.33 -10.74 -2.30
CA VAL A 95 -5.62 -10.10 -2.65
C VAL A 95 -6.60 -11.05 -3.38
N VAL A 96 -6.12 -12.03 -4.15
CA VAL A 96 -6.98 -12.91 -4.97
C VAL A 96 -7.90 -13.83 -4.14
N LEU A 97 -7.46 -14.40 -3.02
CA LEU A 97 -8.40 -15.20 -2.21
C LEU A 97 -9.49 -14.32 -1.61
N PHE A 98 -9.13 -13.17 -1.04
CA PHE A 98 -10.12 -12.30 -0.42
C PHE A 98 -11.20 -11.89 -1.44
N GLU A 99 -10.79 -11.58 -2.67
CA GLU A 99 -11.68 -11.36 -3.80
C GLU A 99 -12.56 -12.58 -4.12
N GLN A 100 -11.99 -13.78 -4.16
CA GLN A 100 -12.68 -15.04 -4.43
C GLN A 100 -13.80 -15.30 -3.40
N GLU A 101 -13.50 -15.22 -2.10
CA GLU A 101 -14.46 -15.54 -1.05
C GLU A 101 -15.51 -14.42 -0.87
N ILE A 102 -15.15 -13.14 -1.05
CA ILE A 102 -16.12 -12.04 -1.13
C ILE A 102 -17.07 -12.22 -2.32
N GLN A 103 -16.55 -12.57 -3.49
CA GLN A 103 -17.39 -12.73 -4.69
C GLN A 103 -18.31 -13.95 -4.61
N LYS A 104 -17.83 -15.05 -4.03
CA LYS A 104 -18.62 -16.24 -3.70
C LYS A 104 -19.78 -15.88 -2.77
N LEU A 105 -19.51 -15.24 -1.63
CA LEU A 105 -20.54 -14.76 -0.69
C LEU A 105 -21.50 -13.77 -1.35
N ALA A 106 -21.00 -12.85 -2.19
CA ALA A 106 -21.83 -11.92 -2.95
C ALA A 106 -22.78 -12.63 -3.93
N ARG A 107 -22.35 -13.73 -4.57
CA ARG A 107 -23.20 -14.54 -5.46
C ARG A 107 -24.24 -15.35 -4.70
N GLU A 108 -23.89 -15.88 -3.52
CA GLU A 108 -24.84 -16.50 -2.61
C GLU A 108 -25.91 -15.49 -2.18
N ILE A 109 -25.50 -14.29 -1.75
CA ILE A 109 -26.40 -13.19 -1.36
C ILE A 109 -27.26 -12.71 -2.54
N ALA A 110 -26.70 -12.55 -3.73
CA ALA A 110 -27.43 -12.17 -4.94
C ALA A 110 -28.58 -13.14 -5.26
N SER A 111 -28.36 -14.45 -5.09
CA SER A 111 -29.40 -15.47 -5.30
C SER A 111 -30.61 -15.33 -4.37
N THR A 112 -30.46 -14.59 -3.27
CA THR A 112 -31.57 -14.34 -2.32
C THR A 112 -32.47 -13.18 -2.74
N TYR A 113 -32.06 -12.29 -3.65
CA TYR A 113 -32.88 -11.13 -4.07
C TYR A 113 -34.21 -11.56 -4.69
N LYS A 114 -35.27 -10.80 -4.41
CA LYS A 114 -36.65 -11.06 -4.89
C LYS A 114 -37.11 -10.11 -6.02
N TYR A 115 -36.17 -9.40 -6.61
CA TYR A 115 -36.39 -8.45 -7.70
C TYR A 115 -35.10 -8.25 -8.49
N ASP A 116 -35.23 -7.87 -9.76
CA ASP A 116 -34.11 -7.57 -10.68
C ASP A 116 -33.05 -8.71 -10.69
N CYS A 117 -33.49 -9.96 -10.48
CA CYS A 117 -32.65 -11.05 -9.99
C CYS A 117 -31.46 -11.34 -10.91
N ASP A 118 -31.69 -11.33 -12.23
CA ASP A 118 -30.65 -11.54 -13.23
C ASP A 118 -29.56 -10.46 -13.13
N SER A 119 -29.94 -9.18 -13.00
CA SER A 119 -29.00 -8.07 -12.83
C SER A 119 -28.22 -8.13 -11.51
N TRP A 120 -28.81 -8.67 -10.43
CA TRP A 120 -28.05 -8.92 -9.19
C TRP A 120 -27.04 -10.06 -9.35
N MET A 121 -27.42 -11.14 -10.04
CA MET A 121 -26.52 -12.26 -10.35
C MET A 121 -25.41 -11.86 -11.33
N GLU A 122 -25.69 -11.00 -12.30
CA GLU A 122 -24.72 -10.39 -13.21
C GLU A 122 -23.73 -9.49 -12.45
N SER A 123 -24.23 -8.56 -11.62
CA SER A 123 -23.38 -7.72 -10.76
C SER A 123 -22.51 -8.55 -9.82
N ALA A 124 -23.02 -9.65 -9.26
CA ALA A 124 -22.25 -10.54 -8.40
C ALA A 124 -21.21 -11.38 -9.17
N ALA A 125 -21.50 -11.79 -10.41
CA ALA A 125 -20.53 -12.45 -11.28
C ALA A 125 -19.38 -11.50 -11.68
N ALA A 126 -19.72 -10.26 -12.01
CA ALA A 126 -18.79 -9.20 -12.37
C ALA A 126 -17.95 -8.67 -11.19
N LEU A 127 -18.44 -8.79 -9.95
CA LEU A 127 -17.81 -8.23 -8.75
C LEU A 127 -16.33 -8.63 -8.63
N ARG A 128 -15.45 -7.65 -8.48
CA ARG A 128 -14.02 -7.83 -8.18
C ARG A 128 -13.60 -6.87 -7.07
N GLN A 129 -12.44 -7.11 -6.47
CA GLN A 129 -11.91 -6.30 -5.39
C GLN A 129 -11.64 -4.88 -5.89
N PRO A 130 -12.35 -3.84 -5.40
CA PRO A 130 -12.02 -2.48 -5.76
C PRO A 130 -10.66 -2.09 -5.16
N TYR A 131 -9.92 -1.25 -5.90
CA TYR A 131 -8.62 -0.75 -5.48
C TYR A 131 -8.70 0.74 -5.10
N TRP A 132 -7.95 1.13 -4.08
CA TRP A 132 -7.71 2.52 -3.74
C TRP A 132 -6.51 3.01 -4.56
N GLY A 133 -6.74 3.95 -5.49
CA GLY A 133 -5.66 4.55 -6.27
C GLY A 133 -5.00 5.70 -5.52
N TRP A 134 -3.67 5.72 -5.42
CA TRP A 134 -2.89 6.82 -4.83
C TRP A 134 -1.86 7.42 -5.81
N ASP A 135 -2.06 7.21 -7.11
CA ASP A 135 -1.31 7.78 -8.22
C ASP A 135 -1.60 9.29 -8.46
N LYS A 136 -2.63 9.84 -7.80
CA LYS A 136 -3.11 11.21 -7.97
C LYS A 136 -3.52 11.86 -6.65
N MET A 137 -3.32 13.17 -6.55
CA MET A 137 -3.56 13.95 -5.32
C MET A 137 -5.02 13.86 -4.83
N GLU A 138 -5.98 13.79 -5.75
CA GLU A 138 -7.41 13.69 -5.46
C GLU A 138 -7.86 12.32 -4.93
N SER A 139 -7.06 11.26 -5.06
CA SER A 139 -7.43 9.89 -4.69
C SER A 139 -6.61 9.31 -3.51
N VAL A 140 -5.49 9.94 -3.11
CA VAL A 140 -4.77 9.55 -1.87
C VAL A 140 -5.66 9.62 -0.62
N VAL A 141 -6.72 10.43 -0.62
CA VAL A 141 -7.75 10.37 0.43
C VAL A 141 -8.93 9.55 -0.09
N PRO A 142 -9.21 8.35 0.45
CA PRO A 142 -10.39 7.59 0.08
C PRO A 142 -11.71 8.37 0.28
N PRO A 143 -12.77 8.03 -0.48
CA PRO A 143 -14.12 8.52 -0.24
C PRO A 143 -14.61 8.25 1.20
N ASP A 144 -15.50 9.09 1.70
CA ASP A 144 -15.91 9.05 3.10
C ASP A 144 -16.71 7.80 3.46
N GLU A 145 -17.35 7.15 2.48
CA GLU A 145 -17.96 5.82 2.56
C GLU A 145 -16.96 4.70 2.95
N ILE A 146 -15.65 4.94 2.87
CA ILE A 146 -14.59 3.96 3.17
C ILE A 146 -13.88 4.26 4.50
N ILE A 147 -13.84 5.54 4.91
CA ILE A 147 -12.98 5.99 6.03
C ILE A 147 -13.66 6.91 7.08
N VAL A 148 -14.90 7.36 6.88
CA VAL A 148 -15.63 8.23 7.81
C VAL A 148 -17.03 7.72 8.14
N GLU A 149 -17.84 7.39 7.14
CA GLU A 149 -19.27 7.19 7.30
C GLU A 149 -19.58 5.94 8.12
N THR A 150 -20.14 6.16 9.32
CA THR A 150 -20.46 5.08 10.28
C THR A 150 -21.53 4.12 9.76
N ASN A 151 -22.37 4.59 8.84
CA ASN A 151 -23.41 3.82 8.17
C ASN A 151 -23.41 4.18 6.69
N VAL A 152 -23.60 3.19 5.81
CA VAL A 152 -23.67 3.37 4.35
C VAL A 152 -25.02 2.92 3.82
N GLN A 153 -25.42 3.44 2.66
CA GLN A 153 -26.69 3.10 2.02
C GLN A 153 -26.53 1.92 1.05
N ILE A 154 -27.36 0.89 1.21
CA ILE A 154 -27.42 -0.28 0.33
C ILE A 154 -28.87 -0.67 0.00
N MET A 155 -29.06 -1.45 -1.06
CA MET A 155 -30.33 -2.15 -1.33
C MET A 155 -30.23 -3.60 -0.82
N LYS A 156 -31.31 -4.13 -0.24
CA LYS A 156 -31.31 -5.49 0.36
C LYS A 156 -32.18 -6.48 -0.45
N PRO A 157 -31.97 -7.81 -0.28
CA PRO A 157 -32.73 -8.86 -0.98
C PRO A 157 -34.27 -8.74 -0.92
N ASP A 158 -34.76 -8.20 0.18
CA ASP A 158 -36.17 -8.01 0.53
C ASP A 158 -36.71 -6.59 0.24
N CYS A 159 -35.82 -5.62 -0.04
CA CYS A 159 -36.17 -4.19 -0.02
C CYS A 159 -35.61 -3.43 -1.23
N LYS A 160 -36.50 -2.92 -2.09
CA LYS A 160 -36.16 -2.12 -3.29
C LYS A 160 -35.67 -0.69 -3.00
N SER A 161 -35.81 -0.19 -1.77
CA SER A 161 -35.31 1.14 -1.36
C SER A 161 -33.95 1.04 -0.68
N LEU A 162 -33.16 2.12 -0.77
CA LEU A 162 -31.93 2.25 0.00
C LEU A 162 -32.23 2.23 1.51
N VAL A 163 -31.44 1.45 2.24
CA VAL A 163 -31.46 1.38 3.70
C VAL A 163 -30.04 1.60 4.24
N PHE A 164 -29.94 2.27 5.38
CA PHE A 164 -28.66 2.41 6.08
C PHE A 164 -28.27 1.11 6.79
N VAL A 165 -26.99 0.75 6.72
CA VAL A 165 -26.38 -0.33 7.50
C VAL A 165 -25.03 0.12 8.08
N PRO A 166 -24.59 -0.42 9.24
CA PRO A 166 -23.26 -0.13 9.79
C PRO A 166 -22.15 -0.45 8.79
N ASN A 167 -21.11 0.39 8.75
CA ASN A 167 -20.07 0.30 7.72
C ASN A 167 -18.94 -0.69 8.09
N PRO A 168 -18.78 -1.82 7.36
CA PRO A 168 -17.72 -2.80 7.62
C PRO A 168 -16.31 -2.35 7.17
N PHE A 169 -16.16 -1.27 6.41
CA PHE A 169 -14.84 -0.75 6.01
C PHE A 169 -14.08 -0.05 7.15
N LEU A 170 -14.76 0.41 8.20
CA LEU A 170 -14.15 1.22 9.26
C LEU A 170 -13.37 0.37 10.28
N THR A 171 -13.86 -0.82 10.62
CA THR A 171 -13.27 -1.67 11.65
C THR A 171 -13.73 -3.13 11.55
N TYR A 172 -12.87 -4.05 11.95
CA TYR A 172 -13.20 -5.45 12.22
C TYR A 172 -13.10 -5.72 13.72
N TYR A 173 -14.13 -6.35 14.29
CA TYR A 173 -14.14 -6.85 15.67
C TYR A 173 -13.57 -8.27 15.70
N TYR A 174 -12.64 -8.55 16.61
CA TYR A 174 -12.03 -9.88 16.68
C TYR A 174 -12.97 -10.91 17.31
N PRO A 175 -12.92 -12.20 16.91
CA PRO A 175 -13.62 -13.28 17.59
C PRO A 175 -13.17 -13.39 19.05
N GLU A 176 -14.06 -13.79 19.95
CA GLU A 176 -13.82 -13.78 21.40
C GLU A 176 -12.54 -14.53 21.80
N GLY A 177 -11.59 -13.82 22.42
CA GLY A 177 -10.29 -14.36 22.82
C GLY A 177 -9.34 -14.69 21.67
N GLY A 178 -9.69 -14.45 20.41
CA GLY A 178 -8.85 -14.74 19.24
C GLY A 178 -7.54 -13.94 19.22
N ASN A 179 -7.58 -12.69 19.70
CA ASN A 179 -6.42 -11.83 19.83
C ASN A 179 -5.58 -12.07 21.10
N SER A 180 -5.87 -13.11 21.89
CA SER A 180 -5.17 -13.37 23.17
C SER A 180 -3.68 -13.71 23.03
N SER A 181 -3.26 -14.19 21.84
CA SER A 181 -1.86 -14.42 21.46
C SER A 181 -1.18 -13.22 20.78
N PHE A 182 -1.89 -12.10 20.58
CA PHE A 182 -1.31 -10.92 19.92
C PHE A 182 -0.27 -10.24 20.82
N VAL A 183 0.62 -9.44 20.22
CA VAL A 183 1.54 -8.58 20.98
C VAL A 183 0.77 -7.71 21.98
N GLU A 184 1.36 -7.46 23.15
CA GLU A 184 0.69 -6.94 24.36
C GLU A 184 -0.16 -5.66 24.10
N HIS A 185 0.27 -4.82 23.15
CA HIS A 185 -0.46 -3.61 22.73
C HIS A 185 -1.84 -3.89 22.11
N PHE A 186 -2.00 -4.98 21.33
CA PHE A 186 -3.25 -5.36 20.66
C PHE A 186 -4.04 -6.47 21.39
N LYS A 187 -3.40 -7.21 22.28
CA LYS A 187 -3.93 -8.35 23.04
C LYS A 187 -5.23 -8.09 23.83
N PHE A 188 -5.47 -6.83 24.22
CA PHE A 188 -6.66 -6.41 24.96
C PHE A 188 -7.56 -5.45 24.16
N ARG A 189 -7.40 -5.38 22.84
CA ARG A 189 -8.18 -4.50 21.96
C ARG A 189 -9.27 -5.32 21.27
N PRO A 190 -10.56 -4.96 21.36
CA PRO A 190 -11.63 -5.79 20.80
C PRO A 190 -11.74 -5.73 19.27
N ASN A 191 -11.09 -4.75 18.63
CA ASN A 191 -11.25 -4.46 17.21
C ASN A 191 -10.02 -3.76 16.61
N THR A 192 -9.99 -3.61 15.28
CA THR A 192 -8.96 -2.83 14.56
C THR A 192 -9.22 -1.32 14.66
N SER A 193 -8.19 -0.50 14.89
CA SER A 193 -8.29 0.97 14.93
C SER A 193 -7.23 1.69 14.08
N ARG A 194 -7.58 2.89 13.59
CA ARG A 194 -6.75 3.84 12.81
C ARG A 194 -6.63 5.14 13.60
N TYR A 195 -5.42 5.57 13.94
CA TYR A 195 -5.15 6.63 14.93
C TYR A 195 -5.98 6.45 16.22
N PRO A 196 -5.82 5.34 16.97
CA PRO A 196 -6.58 5.11 18.20
C PRO A 196 -6.28 6.18 19.25
N ASN A 197 -7.34 6.78 19.81
CA ASN A 197 -7.22 7.57 21.04
C ASN A 197 -7.05 6.65 22.28
N THR A 198 -6.99 7.24 23.48
CA THR A 198 -6.85 6.51 24.75
C THR A 198 -7.93 5.46 25.01
N ASN A 199 -9.11 5.61 24.40
CA ASN A 199 -10.25 4.70 24.50
C ASN A 199 -10.33 3.72 23.31
N TRP A 200 -9.26 3.60 22.51
CA TRP A 200 -9.18 2.80 21.28
C TRP A 200 -10.13 3.23 20.14
N ILE A 201 -10.68 4.44 20.21
CA ILE A 201 -11.58 4.96 19.17
C ILE A 201 -10.74 5.58 18.05
N SER A 202 -10.95 5.12 16.81
CA SER A 202 -10.25 5.61 15.62
C SER A 202 -10.50 7.11 15.38
N GLN A 203 -9.45 7.88 15.10
CA GLN A 203 -9.55 9.32 14.83
C GLN A 203 -9.52 9.60 13.31
N THR A 204 -10.68 9.51 12.65
CA THR A 204 -10.82 9.67 11.19
C THR A 204 -10.38 11.05 10.67
N THR A 205 -10.53 12.11 11.47
CA THR A 205 -9.99 13.45 11.16
C THR A 205 -8.47 13.45 11.07
N MET A 206 -7.77 12.71 11.96
CA MET A 206 -6.31 12.59 11.93
C MET A 206 -5.86 11.83 10.68
N LEU A 207 -6.53 10.71 10.36
CA LEU A 207 -6.30 9.94 9.13
C LEU A 207 -6.46 10.80 7.86
N LYS A 208 -7.56 11.55 7.74
CA LYS A 208 -7.81 12.44 6.59
C LYS A 208 -6.87 13.64 6.54
N ALA A 209 -6.35 14.11 7.67
CA ALA A 209 -5.29 15.12 7.68
C ALA A 209 -3.95 14.51 7.23
N ALA A 210 -3.63 13.30 7.69
CA ALA A 210 -2.35 12.67 7.44
C ALA A 210 -2.16 12.24 5.98
N LEU A 211 -3.16 11.57 5.41
CA LEU A 211 -3.15 11.21 3.99
C LEU A 211 -3.00 12.43 3.07
N ARG A 212 -3.48 13.63 3.48
CA ARG A 212 -3.30 14.88 2.72
C ARG A 212 -1.90 15.48 2.82
N ALA A 213 -1.24 15.32 3.97
CA ALA A 213 0.13 15.81 4.16
C ALA A 213 1.13 14.97 3.35
N GLU A 214 0.95 13.65 3.33
CA GLU A 214 1.81 12.71 2.61
C GLU A 214 1.48 12.56 1.13
N ALA A 215 0.27 12.94 0.69
CA ALA A 215 -0.16 12.82 -0.71
C ALA A 215 0.87 13.29 -1.76
N PRO A 216 1.59 14.41 -1.59
CA PRO A 216 2.62 14.80 -2.55
C PRO A 216 3.76 13.79 -2.66
N ALA A 217 4.23 13.23 -1.54
CA ALA A 217 5.33 12.27 -1.51
C ALA A 217 4.89 10.89 -2.03
N ILE A 218 3.66 10.46 -1.69
CA ILE A 218 3.05 9.21 -2.19
C ILE A 218 2.87 9.27 -3.71
N VAL A 219 2.25 10.33 -4.22
CA VAL A 219 1.99 10.53 -5.66
C VAL A 219 3.29 10.62 -6.44
N GLU A 220 4.26 11.41 -5.98
CA GLU A 220 5.52 11.62 -6.69
C GLU A 220 6.38 10.35 -6.74
N ASN A 221 6.49 9.60 -5.63
CA ASN A 221 7.18 8.30 -5.65
C ASN A 221 6.42 7.29 -6.54
N THR A 222 5.07 7.26 -6.49
CA THR A 222 4.25 6.37 -7.35
C THR A 222 4.47 6.64 -8.84
N GLN A 223 4.56 7.91 -9.24
CA GLN A 223 4.85 8.29 -10.63
C GLN A 223 6.29 7.92 -11.04
N ARG A 224 7.24 7.95 -10.10
CA ARG A 224 8.64 7.59 -10.36
C ARG A 224 8.86 6.08 -10.50
N LEU A 225 7.99 5.22 -9.97
CA LEU A 225 8.06 3.75 -10.18
C LEU A 225 8.14 3.37 -11.67
N PHE A 226 7.41 4.08 -12.54
CA PHE A 226 7.40 3.80 -13.99
C PHE A 226 8.71 4.13 -14.70
N SER A 227 9.65 4.83 -14.04
CA SER A 227 11.01 5.05 -14.55
C SER A 227 11.90 3.81 -14.37
N LEU A 228 11.62 2.96 -13.37
CA LEU A 228 12.46 1.85 -12.95
C LEU A 228 12.45 0.71 -13.98
N LYS A 229 13.60 0.02 -14.14
CA LYS A 229 13.84 -0.93 -15.23
C LYS A 229 14.05 -2.38 -14.79
N THR A 230 14.50 -2.62 -13.56
CA THR A 230 14.61 -3.98 -13.01
C THR A 230 13.46 -4.28 -12.05
N TRP A 231 13.15 -5.56 -11.89
CA TRP A 231 12.14 -6.03 -10.93
C TRP A 231 12.52 -5.72 -9.47
N HIS A 232 13.82 -5.82 -9.17
CA HIS A 232 14.41 -5.51 -7.87
C HIS A 232 14.23 -4.01 -7.53
N ASP A 233 14.66 -3.11 -8.43
CA ASP A 233 14.48 -1.67 -8.27
C ASP A 233 13.00 -1.32 -8.10
N PHE A 234 12.12 -1.88 -8.95
CA PHE A 234 10.68 -1.63 -8.89
C PHE A 234 10.06 -2.05 -7.55
N THR A 235 10.53 -3.15 -6.97
CA THR A 235 9.99 -3.69 -5.72
C THR A 235 10.55 -2.96 -4.50
N LEU A 236 11.88 -2.84 -4.40
CA LEU A 236 12.59 -2.42 -3.18
C LEU A 236 13.21 -1.01 -3.25
N GLY A 237 13.31 -0.44 -4.46
CA GLY A 237 13.84 0.90 -4.72
C GLY A 237 15.25 0.89 -5.27
N SER A 238 15.61 2.00 -5.92
CA SER A 238 16.91 2.21 -6.55
C SER A 238 17.76 3.20 -5.77
N ASN A 239 18.90 3.62 -6.32
CA ASN A 239 19.72 4.67 -5.71
C ASN A 239 19.14 6.10 -5.82
N GLY A 240 17.99 6.28 -6.49
CA GLY A 240 17.35 7.60 -6.69
C GLY A 240 15.82 7.62 -6.72
N THR A 241 15.13 6.55 -6.31
CA THR A 241 13.65 6.45 -6.27
C THR A 241 13.20 5.34 -5.31
N THR A 242 12.13 5.59 -4.57
CA THR A 242 11.53 4.64 -3.62
C THR A 242 10.82 3.50 -4.36
N GLY A 243 11.02 2.25 -3.92
CA GLY A 243 10.33 1.08 -4.50
C GLY A 243 8.87 0.97 -4.08
N LEU A 244 8.14 0.06 -4.73
CA LEU A 244 6.74 -0.21 -4.44
C LEU A 244 6.50 -0.58 -2.97
N GLU A 245 7.40 -1.36 -2.35
CA GLU A 245 7.31 -1.71 -0.93
C GLU A 245 7.49 -0.48 -0.02
N GLY A 246 8.39 0.46 -0.37
CA GLY A 246 8.56 1.69 0.41
C GLY A 246 7.32 2.60 0.39
N ILE A 247 6.64 2.71 -0.75
CA ILE A 247 5.38 3.47 -0.86
C ILE A 247 4.26 2.77 -0.09
N HIS A 248 4.19 1.43 -0.17
CA HIS A 248 3.29 0.61 0.64
C HIS A 248 3.51 0.84 2.14
N ASN A 249 4.76 0.92 2.60
CA ASN A 249 5.09 1.16 4.00
C ASN A 249 4.59 2.53 4.47
N THR A 250 4.72 3.58 3.64
CA THR A 250 4.13 4.89 3.94
C THR A 250 2.60 4.82 4.01
N ILE A 251 1.93 4.12 3.09
CA ILE A 251 0.48 3.89 3.20
C ILE A 251 0.11 3.17 4.51
N HIS A 252 0.88 2.17 4.93
CA HIS A 252 0.67 1.45 6.18
C HIS A 252 0.82 2.34 7.43
N SER A 253 1.95 3.07 7.54
CA SER A 253 2.18 4.05 8.61
C SER A 253 1.12 5.15 8.63
N THR A 254 0.82 5.77 7.49
CA THR A 254 -0.13 6.89 7.39
C THR A 254 -1.59 6.45 7.54
N THR A 255 -1.93 5.18 7.26
CA THR A 255 -3.28 4.64 7.53
C THR A 255 -3.44 4.20 8.98
N GLY A 256 -2.37 3.69 9.60
CA GLY A 256 -2.38 3.25 11.00
C GLY A 256 -2.30 4.41 11.97
N GLY A 257 -1.40 5.36 11.70
CA GLY A 257 -0.93 6.33 12.67
C GLY A 257 -0.20 5.67 13.84
N ALA A 258 0.27 6.49 14.77
CA ALA A 258 0.79 5.98 16.04
C ALA A 258 -0.27 5.08 16.71
N LYS A 259 0.17 3.87 17.12
CA LYS A 259 -0.59 2.84 17.84
C LYS A 259 -1.71 2.14 17.07
N GLY A 260 -2.03 2.53 15.83
CA GLY A 260 -3.11 1.90 15.04
C GLY A 260 -2.65 0.66 14.25
N ASN A 261 -3.58 -0.24 13.93
CA ASN A 261 -3.27 -1.57 13.41
C ASN A 261 -2.47 -1.59 12.10
N MET A 262 -2.76 -0.66 11.17
CA MET A 262 -2.09 -0.66 9.87
C MET A 262 -0.58 -0.34 9.95
N ALA A 263 -0.11 0.26 11.05
CA ALA A 263 1.32 0.57 11.26
C ALA A 263 2.12 -0.62 11.85
N TYR A 264 1.49 -1.76 12.12
CA TYR A 264 2.11 -2.95 12.73
C TYR A 264 1.90 -4.18 11.83
N ILE A 265 3.01 -4.75 11.34
CA ILE A 265 3.02 -5.89 10.40
C ILE A 265 2.25 -7.10 10.94
N GLU A 266 2.27 -7.30 12.26
CA GLU A 266 1.65 -8.44 12.94
C GLU A 266 0.12 -8.46 12.79
N VAL A 267 -0.53 -7.31 12.54
CA VAL A 267 -1.99 -7.18 12.62
C VAL A 267 -2.62 -6.38 11.46
N ALA A 268 -1.83 -5.93 10.49
CA ALA A 268 -2.30 -5.08 9.39
C ALA A 268 -2.92 -5.85 8.20
N GLY A 269 -2.21 -6.82 7.62
CA GLY A 269 -2.55 -7.35 6.29
C GLY A 269 -3.65 -8.41 6.28
N LYS A 270 -4.88 -8.06 5.92
CA LYS A 270 -6.06 -8.94 6.08
C LYS A 270 -6.63 -9.65 4.80
N PHE A 271 -5.83 -10.32 3.92
CA PHE A 271 -6.26 -10.89 2.59
C PHE A 271 -5.30 -12.02 2.04
N LYS A 272 -5.54 -13.35 1.81
CA LYS A 272 -4.42 -14.38 1.78
C LYS A 272 -4.14 -15.40 0.61
N VAL A 273 -2.86 -15.56 0.17
CA VAL A 273 -1.98 -16.77 -0.21
C VAL A 273 -0.54 -16.25 -0.61
N GLU A 274 0.54 -16.94 -1.09
CA GLU A 274 1.04 -18.35 -1.33
C GLU A 274 2.61 -18.32 -1.31
N ARG A 275 3.32 -19.42 -0.93
CA ARG A 275 4.77 -19.61 -1.24
C ARG A 275 5.03 -20.73 -2.26
N LYS A 276 5.82 -20.43 -3.31
CA LYS A 276 6.58 -21.38 -4.16
C LYS A 276 8.01 -20.87 -4.38
N THR A 277 8.87 -21.66 -5.02
CA THR A 277 10.33 -21.46 -5.07
C THR A 277 10.76 -20.16 -5.75
N GLN A 278 11.86 -19.60 -5.22
CA GLN A 278 12.26 -18.18 -5.35
C GLN A 278 12.78 -17.73 -6.74
N THR A 279 12.82 -18.60 -7.75
CA THR A 279 13.30 -18.26 -9.11
C THR A 279 12.20 -18.35 -10.16
N ASP A 280 11.59 -19.53 -10.28
CA ASP A 280 10.84 -19.92 -11.49
C ASP A 280 9.41 -19.37 -11.51
N TYR A 281 8.87 -19.03 -10.34
CA TYR A 281 7.47 -18.62 -10.15
C TYR A 281 7.20 -17.19 -10.62
N TRP A 282 8.16 -16.27 -10.49
CA TRP A 282 7.97 -14.83 -10.73
C TRP A 282 7.90 -14.45 -12.21
N GLN A 283 8.59 -15.22 -13.05
CA GLN A 283 8.52 -15.09 -14.52
C GLN A 283 7.39 -15.94 -15.12
N SER A 284 6.67 -16.72 -14.31
CA SER A 284 5.62 -17.60 -14.81
C SER A 284 4.42 -16.79 -15.36
N PRO A 285 3.85 -17.19 -16.51
CA PRO A 285 2.60 -16.60 -17.00
C PRO A 285 1.48 -16.63 -15.97
N GLY A 286 1.48 -17.63 -15.06
CA GLY A 286 0.52 -17.77 -13.98
C GLY A 286 0.49 -16.61 -12.97
N ILE A 287 1.60 -15.87 -12.80
CA ILE A 287 1.64 -14.68 -11.94
C ILE A 287 1.47 -13.38 -12.74
N VAL A 288 1.97 -13.32 -13.97
CA VAL A 288 1.95 -12.11 -14.82
C VAL A 288 0.61 -11.91 -15.53
N ASP A 289 -0.09 -13.00 -15.87
CA ASP A 289 -1.41 -12.97 -16.49
C ASP A 289 -2.54 -13.14 -15.47
N THR A 290 -3.05 -12.01 -15.01
CA THR A 290 -4.16 -11.93 -14.05
C THR A 290 -5.50 -12.28 -14.68
N ALA A 291 -5.66 -12.08 -16.00
CA ALA A 291 -6.95 -12.19 -16.69
C ALA A 291 -7.26 -13.65 -17.05
N ASP A 292 -6.25 -14.44 -17.40
CA ASP A 292 -6.41 -15.87 -17.68
C ASP A 292 -6.13 -16.77 -16.47
N THR A 293 -5.28 -16.37 -15.51
CA THR A 293 -4.98 -17.21 -14.33
C THR A 293 -5.86 -16.95 -13.12
N PHE A 294 -6.14 -15.67 -12.80
CA PHE A 294 -6.90 -15.27 -11.60
C PHE A 294 -8.22 -14.56 -11.92
N ASN A 295 -8.60 -14.54 -13.20
CA ASN A 295 -9.85 -13.99 -13.70
C ASN A 295 -10.16 -12.54 -13.26
N TYR A 296 -9.15 -11.66 -13.27
CA TYR A 296 -9.32 -10.22 -13.07
C TYR A 296 -8.36 -9.38 -13.94
N GLN A 297 -8.75 -8.16 -14.26
CA GLN A 297 -7.89 -7.16 -14.93
C GLN A 297 -8.08 -5.76 -14.36
N TYR A 298 -7.37 -4.77 -14.90
CA TYR A 298 -7.49 -3.35 -14.56
C TYR A 298 -7.72 -2.54 -15.83
N ALA A 299 -8.54 -1.50 -15.74
CA ALA A 299 -8.81 -0.58 -16.85
C ALA A 299 -7.51 0.00 -17.43
N GLY A 300 -7.45 0.13 -18.76
CA GLY A 300 -6.30 0.69 -19.47
C GLY A 300 -5.16 -0.31 -19.75
N ARG A 301 -5.19 -1.54 -19.20
CA ARG A 301 -4.33 -2.64 -19.70
C ARG A 301 -4.85 -3.04 -21.08
N ALA A 302 -4.14 -2.64 -22.14
CA ALA A 302 -4.49 -3.06 -23.50
C ALA A 302 -4.54 -4.61 -23.58
N PRO A 303 -5.49 -5.20 -24.35
CA PRO A 303 -5.45 -6.62 -24.65
C PRO A 303 -4.09 -7.00 -25.22
N LYS A 304 -3.56 -8.18 -24.89
CA LYS A 304 -2.31 -8.70 -25.47
C LYS A 304 -2.39 -8.60 -27.00
N ALA A 305 -1.55 -7.76 -27.60
CA ALA A 305 -1.32 -7.81 -29.04
C ALA A 305 -0.82 -9.23 -29.39
N SER A 306 -1.41 -9.83 -30.41
CA SER A 306 -0.97 -11.15 -30.89
C SER A 306 0.47 -11.07 -31.37
N SER A 307 1.26 -12.08 -31.01
CA SER A 307 2.70 -12.20 -31.25
C SER A 307 3.18 -11.75 -32.64
N SER A 308 3.88 -10.62 -32.68
CA SER A 308 4.96 -10.33 -33.62
C SER A 308 5.94 -9.34 -32.99
N GLU A 309 7.19 -9.36 -33.44
CA GLU A 309 8.27 -8.53 -32.91
C GLU A 309 8.05 -7.04 -33.22
N ASP A 310 8.06 -6.19 -32.19
CA ASP A 310 8.44 -4.78 -32.25
C ASP A 310 8.58 -4.22 -30.82
N VAL A 311 9.56 -4.75 -30.07
CA VAL A 311 10.02 -4.11 -28.83
C VAL A 311 10.88 -2.93 -29.25
N ALA A 312 10.31 -1.72 -29.22
CA ALA A 312 11.03 -0.50 -29.57
C ALA A 312 12.32 -0.39 -28.75
N GLU A 313 13.46 -0.23 -29.42
CA GLU A 313 14.77 -0.19 -28.75
C GLU A 313 14.81 0.97 -27.73
N PRO A 314 15.22 0.69 -26.47
CA PRO A 314 15.25 1.71 -25.44
C PRO A 314 16.40 2.67 -25.68
N ALA A 315 16.13 3.98 -25.59
CA ALA A 315 17.18 4.98 -25.57
C ALA A 315 18.07 4.80 -24.34
N GLU A 316 19.39 4.67 -24.54
CA GLU A 316 20.35 4.57 -23.44
C GLU A 316 20.32 5.83 -22.56
N VAL A 317 20.13 5.63 -21.26
CA VAL A 317 20.41 6.65 -20.23
C VAL A 317 21.60 6.15 -19.41
N ALA A 318 22.80 6.52 -19.86
CA ALA A 318 24.03 6.19 -19.15
C ALA A 318 24.04 6.85 -17.76
N LEU A 319 24.29 6.04 -16.72
CA LEU A 319 24.50 6.48 -15.35
C LEU A 319 26.00 6.61 -15.09
N GLU A 320 26.54 7.82 -15.24
CA GLU A 320 27.90 8.19 -14.83
C GLU A 320 27.86 9.34 -13.81
N GLU A 321 28.87 9.41 -12.94
CA GLU A 321 29.02 10.46 -11.92
C GLU A 321 29.46 11.81 -12.55
N TYR A 322 28.50 12.57 -13.08
CA TYR A 322 28.78 13.86 -13.74
C TYR A 322 29.14 15.00 -12.79
N SER A 323 30.44 15.21 -12.58
CA SER A 323 31.01 16.34 -11.86
C SER A 323 31.03 17.65 -12.68
N HIS A 324 29.95 18.01 -13.37
CA HIS A 324 29.86 19.17 -14.25
C HIS A 324 28.55 19.96 -14.07
N ALA A 325 28.59 21.28 -14.29
CA ALA A 325 27.47 22.19 -14.11
C ALA A 325 26.33 21.96 -15.13
N PRO A 326 25.05 22.18 -14.77
CA PRO A 326 23.91 21.89 -15.63
C PRO A 326 23.87 22.80 -16.87
N THR A 327 23.62 22.20 -18.04
CA THR A 327 23.38 22.92 -19.29
C THR A 327 21.97 23.51 -19.36
N SER A 328 21.81 24.62 -20.08
CA SER A 328 20.51 25.28 -20.31
C SER A 328 19.41 24.29 -20.73
N GLY A 329 18.26 24.35 -20.05
CA GLY A 329 17.13 23.44 -20.27
C GLY A 329 17.08 22.20 -19.37
N THR A 330 18.11 21.94 -18.56
CA THR A 330 18.10 20.85 -17.56
C THR A 330 17.29 21.26 -16.33
N ILE A 331 16.44 20.37 -15.81
CA ILE A 331 15.73 20.57 -14.53
C ILE A 331 16.43 19.75 -13.45
N LEU A 332 16.87 20.37 -12.35
CA LEU A 332 17.42 19.62 -11.22
C LEU A 332 16.30 19.12 -10.31
N GLU A 333 16.34 17.83 -9.99
CA GLU A 333 15.41 17.21 -9.05
C GLU A 333 16.08 16.91 -7.72
N TRP A 334 15.66 17.61 -6.66
CA TRP A 334 16.24 17.49 -5.32
C TRP A 334 15.43 16.55 -4.44
N SER A 335 16.12 15.56 -3.86
CA SER A 335 15.55 14.65 -2.88
C SER A 335 16.45 14.46 -1.68
N ILE A 336 15.84 14.12 -0.55
CA ILE A 336 16.53 13.62 0.64
C ILE A 336 16.37 12.11 0.64
N ARG A 337 17.48 11.39 0.42
CA ARG A 337 17.54 9.94 0.62
C ARG A 337 17.63 9.64 2.10
N VAL A 338 16.78 8.75 2.58
CA VAL A 338 16.92 8.09 3.88
C VAL A 338 17.31 6.64 3.63
N GLN A 339 18.30 6.15 4.38
CA GLN A 339 18.75 4.76 4.33
C GLN A 339 19.03 4.26 5.75
N CYS A 340 18.55 3.06 6.11
CA CYS A 340 18.81 2.44 7.42
C CYS A 340 18.56 0.93 7.39
N LYS A 341 18.95 0.22 8.47
CA LYS A 341 18.55 -1.18 8.68
C LYS A 341 17.11 -1.25 9.20
N PRO A 342 16.21 -2.01 8.57
CA PRO A 342 14.78 -1.98 8.90
C PRO A 342 14.45 -2.50 10.32
N PHE A 343 15.20 -3.48 10.81
CA PHE A 343 14.91 -4.14 12.09
C PHE A 343 15.57 -3.49 13.32
N ALA A 344 16.36 -2.42 13.13
CA ALA A 344 17.26 -1.88 14.16
C ALA A 344 16.57 -1.23 15.38
N LEU A 345 15.25 -0.96 15.30
CA LEU A 345 14.47 -0.36 16.40
C LEU A 345 13.40 -1.28 17.02
N GLY A 346 13.34 -2.55 16.61
CA GLY A 346 12.41 -3.54 17.17
C GLY A 346 10.94 -3.26 16.82
N GLY A 347 10.65 -3.05 15.53
CA GLY A 347 9.31 -2.78 15.00
C GLY A 347 9.28 -1.58 14.04
N SER A 348 8.11 -1.33 13.45
CA SER A 348 7.91 -0.23 12.50
C SER A 348 8.25 1.17 13.05
N PHE A 349 8.82 2.03 12.19
CA PHE A 349 9.12 3.43 12.50
C PHE A 349 9.13 4.32 11.25
N SER A 350 8.98 5.62 11.45
CA SER A 350 9.00 6.64 10.39
C SER A 350 10.16 7.61 10.63
N VAL A 351 10.90 7.93 9.57
CA VAL A 351 11.89 9.01 9.57
C VAL A 351 11.25 10.25 8.93
N TYR A 352 10.97 11.26 9.75
CA TYR A 352 10.39 12.53 9.33
C TYR A 352 11.47 13.48 8.82
N ILE A 353 11.26 14.08 7.64
CA ILE A 353 12.15 15.11 7.07
C ILE A 353 11.48 16.48 7.16
N PHE A 354 12.23 17.48 7.64
CA PHE A 354 11.77 18.87 7.78
C PHE A 354 12.70 19.84 7.05
N LEU A 355 12.11 20.80 6.34
CA LEU A 355 12.84 22.00 5.90
C LEU A 355 12.80 23.07 7.00
N ALA A 356 13.55 22.79 8.06
CA ALA A 356 13.71 23.59 9.28
C ALA A 356 15.11 23.41 9.89
N PRO A 357 15.67 24.41 10.62
CA PRO A 357 16.96 24.28 11.31
C PRO A 357 16.98 23.24 12.43
N THR A 358 15.82 22.92 13.00
CA THR A 358 15.63 21.91 14.05
C THR A 358 14.32 21.19 13.83
N VAL A 359 14.23 19.94 14.30
CA VAL A 359 12.95 19.21 14.41
C VAL A 359 11.94 20.10 15.17
N PRO A 360 10.66 20.16 14.74
CA PRO A 360 9.64 20.96 15.42
C PRO A 360 9.52 20.61 16.91
N PRO A 361 9.50 21.60 17.82
CA PRO A 361 9.39 21.37 19.27
C PRO A 361 7.94 21.04 19.72
N THR A 362 7.14 20.49 18.80
CA THR A 362 5.77 20.03 19.02
C THR A 362 5.76 18.53 19.35
N ASP A 363 4.63 18.03 19.85
CA ASP A 363 4.41 16.59 20.01
C ASP A 363 4.57 15.88 18.65
N SER A 364 5.21 14.71 18.64
CA SER A 364 5.45 13.92 17.42
C SER A 364 4.18 13.58 16.64
N ALA A 365 3.03 13.45 17.32
CA ALA A 365 1.73 13.26 16.68
C ALA A 365 1.22 14.51 15.91
N GLN A 366 1.95 15.64 15.96
CA GLN A 366 1.70 16.87 15.23
C GLN A 366 2.76 17.19 14.17
N TRP A 367 3.91 16.51 14.17
CA TRP A 367 5.02 16.76 13.23
C TRP A 367 4.60 16.69 11.76
N LEU A 368 3.73 15.74 11.42
CA LEU A 368 3.18 15.53 10.08
C LEU A 368 2.27 16.68 9.59
N PHE A 369 1.86 17.57 10.50
CA PHE A 369 1.08 18.78 10.21
C PHE A 369 1.87 20.08 10.42
N ASP A 370 3.13 19.98 10.86
CA ASP A 370 4.00 21.15 10.95
C ASP A 370 4.26 21.70 9.53
N PRO A 371 4.16 23.02 9.28
CA PRO A 371 4.37 23.56 7.95
C PRO A 371 5.72 23.18 7.31
N THR A 372 6.76 22.91 8.12
CA THR A 372 8.12 22.56 7.67
C THR A 372 8.26 21.13 7.19
N PHE A 373 7.27 20.27 7.46
CA PHE A 373 7.24 18.87 7.07
C PHE A 373 7.33 18.67 5.55
N ALA A 374 8.33 17.91 5.11
CA ALA A 374 8.60 17.64 3.70
C ALA A 374 8.07 16.29 3.20
N GLY A 375 8.00 15.30 4.08
CA GLY A 375 7.64 13.90 3.80
C GLY A 375 8.28 12.95 4.81
N THR A 376 7.80 11.70 4.89
CA THR A 376 8.45 10.61 5.63
C THR A 376 9.23 9.66 4.72
N VAL A 377 10.07 8.83 5.35
CA VAL A 377 10.40 7.49 4.84
C VAL A 377 10.02 6.47 5.91
N ASP A 378 9.24 5.47 5.51
CA ASP A 378 8.59 4.53 6.44
C ASP A 378 9.19 3.14 6.41
N VAL A 379 9.39 2.62 7.61
CA VAL A 379 9.93 1.31 7.91
C VAL A 379 8.80 0.48 8.48
N PHE A 380 8.33 -0.50 7.72
CA PHE A 380 7.31 -1.44 8.17
C PHE A 380 8.00 -2.75 8.54
N ALA A 381 8.04 -3.08 9.83
CA ALA A 381 8.92 -4.12 10.36
C ALA A 381 8.34 -4.84 11.58
N ASN A 382 8.68 -6.12 11.73
CA ASN A 382 8.27 -6.97 12.85
C ASN A 382 8.90 -6.49 14.16
N THR A 383 8.11 -6.43 15.24
CA THR A 383 8.55 -6.06 16.58
C THR A 383 9.47 -7.08 17.25
N ASN A 384 9.51 -8.32 16.73
CA ASN A 384 10.32 -9.44 17.20
C ASN A 384 11.10 -10.09 16.03
N PRO A 385 12.02 -9.34 15.36
CA PRO A 385 12.65 -9.76 14.12
C PRO A 385 13.62 -10.94 14.29
N GLU A 386 14.05 -11.26 15.51
CA GLU A 386 14.93 -12.39 15.82
C GLU A 386 14.23 -13.76 15.71
N GLN A 387 12.90 -13.81 15.89
CA GLN A 387 12.10 -15.02 15.72
C GLN A 387 11.62 -15.21 14.27
N CYS A 388 11.57 -14.09 13.52
CA CYS A 388 11.12 -14.00 12.14
C CYS A 388 12.17 -14.54 11.14
N ALA A 389 11.86 -15.64 10.44
CA ALA A 389 12.79 -16.28 9.49
C ALA A 389 13.15 -15.42 8.26
N ASN A 390 12.22 -14.58 7.78
CA ASN A 390 12.46 -13.61 6.70
C ASN A 390 13.27 -12.40 7.22
N CYS A 391 12.93 -11.90 8.40
CA CYS A 391 13.61 -10.75 9.00
C CYS A 391 15.08 -11.07 9.33
N THR A 392 15.35 -12.28 9.82
CA THR A 392 16.73 -12.75 10.06
C THR A 392 17.54 -12.95 8.78
N SER A 393 16.94 -13.42 7.67
CA SER A 393 17.67 -13.53 6.39
C SER A 393 18.04 -12.18 5.78
N HIS A 394 17.23 -11.13 6.00
CA HIS A 394 17.47 -9.78 5.47
C HIS A 394 18.02 -8.79 6.53
N ALA A 395 18.49 -9.28 7.69
CA ALA A 395 18.93 -8.45 8.83
C ALA A 395 20.16 -7.54 8.59
N ASN A 396 20.83 -7.70 7.45
CA ASN A 396 21.95 -6.85 7.02
C ASN A 396 21.63 -5.94 5.84
N GLU A 397 20.43 -6.02 5.28
CA GLU A 397 20.01 -5.18 4.17
C GLU A 397 19.66 -3.77 4.64
N LEU A 398 19.72 -2.82 3.70
CA LEU A 398 19.45 -1.41 3.93
C LEU A 398 18.27 -0.99 3.05
N ILE A 399 17.15 -0.67 3.68
CA ILE A 399 16.02 -0.05 2.99
C ILE A 399 16.39 1.38 2.57
N LYS A 400 15.79 1.84 1.46
CA LYS A 400 16.00 3.18 0.90
C LYS A 400 14.66 3.83 0.59
N GLY A 401 14.50 5.09 0.96
CA GLY A 401 13.35 5.91 0.58
C GLY A 401 13.75 7.35 0.30
N PHE A 402 12.91 8.07 -0.44
CA PHE A 402 13.23 9.38 -1.00
C PHE A 402 12.09 10.37 -0.77
N VAL A 403 12.41 11.46 -0.06
CA VAL A 403 11.53 12.62 0.10
C VAL A 403 11.91 13.66 -0.95
N HIS A 404 11.03 13.91 -1.92
CA HIS A 404 11.24 14.89 -2.98
C HIS A 404 10.93 16.31 -2.48
N ILE A 405 11.96 17.16 -2.42
CA ILE A 405 11.89 18.47 -1.75
C ILE A 405 11.67 19.64 -2.71
N ASN A 406 11.73 19.43 -4.03
CA ASN A 406 11.62 20.49 -5.04
C ASN A 406 10.39 21.40 -4.87
N ARG A 407 9.23 20.82 -4.52
CA ARG A 407 7.98 21.54 -4.25
C ARG A 407 8.08 22.41 -2.99
N ILE A 408 8.48 21.80 -1.87
CA ILE A 408 8.47 22.45 -0.56
C ILE A 408 9.61 23.48 -0.42
N PHE A 409 10.80 23.21 -0.99
CA PHE A 409 11.89 24.18 -1.09
C PHE A 409 11.42 25.48 -1.76
N LYS A 410 10.82 25.40 -2.95
CA LYS A 410 10.33 26.57 -3.70
C LYS A 410 9.30 27.39 -2.92
N SER A 411 8.48 26.76 -2.07
CA SER A 411 7.52 27.46 -1.20
C SER A 411 8.12 28.08 0.07
N ARG A 412 9.40 27.82 0.39
CA ARG A 412 10.00 28.15 1.70
C ARG A 412 11.28 28.94 1.66
N SER A 413 12.17 28.67 0.71
CA SER A 413 13.53 29.24 0.70
C SER A 413 13.57 30.70 0.24
N GLY A 414 12.53 31.16 -0.46
CA GLY A 414 12.53 32.44 -1.17
C GLY A 414 13.51 32.46 -2.36
N ALA A 415 14.17 31.35 -2.67
CA ALA A 415 15.19 31.28 -3.73
C ALA A 415 14.55 31.27 -5.11
N HIS A 416 15.11 32.04 -6.04
CA HIS A 416 14.69 32.10 -7.44
C HIS A 416 15.31 31.00 -8.32
N SER A 417 16.21 30.16 -7.78
CA SER A 417 16.80 29.02 -8.47
C SER A 417 16.78 27.74 -7.62
N ILE A 418 16.90 26.62 -8.32
CA ILE A 418 17.10 25.24 -7.82
C ILE A 418 18.54 24.74 -8.04
N ASP A 419 19.47 25.62 -8.42
CA ASP A 419 20.89 25.27 -8.59
C ASP A 419 21.56 24.92 -7.24
N PRO A 420 22.64 24.12 -7.22
CA PRO A 420 23.32 23.73 -5.98
C PRO A 420 23.77 24.92 -5.11
N ASP A 421 24.18 26.02 -5.74
CA ASP A 421 24.60 27.24 -5.04
C ASP A 421 23.45 27.94 -4.28
N ALA A 422 22.19 27.69 -4.67
CA ALA A 422 21.01 28.18 -3.96
C ALA A 422 20.47 27.16 -2.95
N VAL A 423 20.47 25.88 -3.30
CA VAL A 423 19.85 24.82 -2.49
C VAL A 423 20.75 24.33 -1.36
N LEU A 424 22.05 24.12 -1.61
CA LEU A 424 22.97 23.56 -0.61
C LEU A 424 23.16 24.48 0.61
N PRO A 425 23.33 25.82 0.49
CA PRO A 425 23.44 26.68 1.67
C PRO A 425 22.15 26.73 2.50
N TYR A 426 20.99 26.65 1.84
CA TYR A 426 19.70 26.57 2.51
C TYR A 426 19.58 25.26 3.30
N LEU A 427 19.80 24.10 2.67
CA LEU A 427 19.71 22.79 3.34
C LEU A 427 20.71 22.64 4.48
N ARG A 428 21.94 23.15 4.34
CA ARG A 428 22.94 23.15 5.43
C ARG A 428 22.48 23.87 6.71
N SER A 429 21.51 24.78 6.60
CA SER A 429 20.98 25.57 7.72
C SER A 429 19.51 25.25 8.04
N ASN A 430 18.81 24.48 7.20
CA ASN A 430 17.37 24.25 7.24
C ASN A 430 17.00 22.82 6.81
N LEU A 431 17.81 21.82 7.13
CA LEU A 431 17.45 20.41 7.01
C LEU A 431 17.60 19.75 8.37
N SER A 432 16.54 19.15 8.86
CA SER A 432 16.53 18.37 10.09
C SER A 432 15.59 17.18 9.97
N TRP A 433 15.80 16.17 10.80
CA TRP A 433 15.03 14.91 10.77
C TRP A 433 14.80 14.37 12.16
N GLY A 434 13.68 13.68 12.34
CA GLY A 434 13.30 13.02 13.60
C GLY A 434 12.79 11.61 13.33
N VAL A 435 12.98 10.70 14.30
CA VAL A 435 12.57 9.29 14.18
C VAL A 435 11.47 8.99 15.19
N VAL A 436 10.38 8.37 14.74
CA VAL A 436 9.24 8.01 15.60
C VAL A 436 8.83 6.57 15.33
N LYS A 437 8.76 5.73 16.37
CA LYS A 437 8.22 4.35 16.23
C LYS A 437 6.71 4.38 16.05
N ALA A 438 6.14 3.30 15.52
CA ALA A 438 4.69 3.08 15.49
C ALA A 438 4.04 3.03 16.90
N SER A 439 4.81 3.02 17.99
CA SER A 439 4.33 3.21 19.36
C SER A 439 4.05 4.69 19.72
N GLY A 440 4.49 5.65 18.91
CA GLY A 440 4.56 7.08 19.25
C GLY A 440 5.79 7.45 20.09
N GLU A 441 6.75 6.55 20.28
CA GLU A 441 8.05 6.85 20.91
C GLU A 441 8.94 7.62 19.93
N VAL A 442 9.35 8.83 20.31
CA VAL A 442 10.42 9.58 19.63
C VAL A 442 11.77 8.95 20.00
N VAL A 443 12.59 8.69 18.99
CA VAL A 443 13.86 7.95 19.12
C VAL A 443 15.05 8.89 18.93
N GLU A 444 15.95 8.87 19.92
CA GLU A 444 17.29 9.50 19.85
C GLU A 444 18.09 8.88 18.71
N ILE A 445 18.70 9.69 17.85
CA ILE A 445 19.32 9.26 16.57
C ILE A 445 20.44 8.24 16.81
N GLU A 446 21.13 8.36 17.95
CA GLU A 446 22.19 7.47 18.43
C GLU A 446 21.71 6.01 18.59
N LYS A 447 20.40 5.77 18.75
CA LYS A 447 19.80 4.42 18.82
C LYS A 447 19.58 3.79 17.44
N LEU A 448 19.71 4.56 16.36
CA LEU A 448 19.68 4.08 14.98
C LEU A 448 21.01 4.40 14.27
N PRO A 449 22.14 3.79 14.66
CA PRO A 449 23.47 4.10 14.12
C PRO A 449 23.64 3.74 12.64
N SER A 450 22.67 3.05 12.03
CA SER A 450 22.60 2.82 10.58
C SER A 450 21.90 3.93 9.79
N LEU A 451 21.38 4.98 10.44
CA LEU A 451 20.65 6.05 9.76
C LEU A 451 21.60 6.95 8.96
N GLU A 452 21.44 6.92 7.64
CA GLU A 452 22.01 7.89 6.73
C GLU A 452 20.90 8.78 6.17
N VAL A 453 21.08 10.11 6.24
CA VAL A 453 20.18 11.10 5.63
C VAL A 453 21.03 11.96 4.69
N THR A 454 20.82 11.81 3.38
CA THR A 454 21.68 12.38 2.34
C THR A 454 20.86 13.22 1.36
N ALA A 455 21.16 14.52 1.28
CA ALA A 455 20.63 15.39 0.24
C ALA A 455 21.32 15.12 -1.09
N MET A 456 20.55 14.94 -2.16
CA MET A 456 21.04 14.67 -3.51
C MET A 456 20.21 15.40 -4.58
N TYR A 457 20.78 15.55 -5.77
CA TYR A 457 20.08 16.06 -6.94
C TYR A 457 20.31 15.18 -8.17
N THR A 458 19.26 15.01 -8.99
CA THR A 458 19.32 14.31 -10.28
C THR A 458 19.06 15.30 -11.42
N PRO A 459 19.96 15.42 -12.42
CA PRO A 459 19.70 16.23 -13.61
C PRO A 459 18.67 15.56 -14.53
N LEU A 460 17.45 16.09 -14.58
CA LEU A 460 16.40 15.65 -15.50
C LEU A 460 16.51 16.40 -16.83
N LYS A 461 16.66 15.65 -17.92
CA LYS A 461 16.50 16.16 -19.29
C LYS A 461 15.02 16.05 -19.67
N PRO A 462 14.33 17.14 -20.06
CA PRO A 462 12.99 17.04 -20.61
C PRO A 462 13.00 16.20 -21.89
N GLU A 463 12.10 15.23 -22.03
CA GLU A 463 11.90 14.57 -23.31
C GLU A 463 11.36 15.60 -24.32
N ILE A 464 12.14 15.87 -25.36
CA ILE A 464 11.65 16.61 -26.52
C ILE A 464 10.75 15.67 -27.30
N THR A 465 9.47 15.62 -26.92
CA THR A 465 8.42 14.98 -27.73
C THR A 465 8.41 15.67 -29.09
N ARG A 466 9.07 15.06 -30.08
CA ARG A 466 8.99 15.47 -31.48
C ARG A 466 7.53 15.32 -31.91
N GLY A 467 6.79 16.43 -31.90
CA GLY A 467 5.41 16.44 -32.33
C GLY A 467 5.30 15.86 -33.74
N ARG A 468 4.26 15.05 -33.99
CA ARG A 468 3.92 14.59 -35.34
C ARG A 468 3.62 15.81 -36.22
N THR A 469 4.64 16.29 -36.92
CA THR A 469 4.49 17.28 -37.99
C THR A 469 3.62 16.65 -39.07
N GLY A 470 2.46 17.26 -39.35
CA GLY A 470 1.51 16.72 -40.32
C GLY A 470 2.13 16.61 -41.72
N GLY A 471 2.11 15.41 -42.29
CA GLY A 471 2.33 15.20 -43.71
C GLY A 471 0.99 15.10 -44.42
N HIS A 472 0.66 16.07 -45.27
CA HIS A 472 -0.38 15.87 -46.28
C HIS A 472 0.16 14.95 -47.38
N LEU A 473 -0.58 13.88 -47.68
CA LEU A 473 -1.18 13.62 -48.99
C LEU A 473 -2.24 12.51 -48.88
#